data_AF-A0A261UXX4-F1
#
_entry.id   AF-A0A261UXX4-F1
#
_cell.length_a   1.000
_cell.length_b   1.000
_cell.length_c   1.000
_cell.angle_alpha   90.00
_cell.angle_beta   90.00
_cell.angle_gamma   90.00
#
_symmetry.space_group_name_H-M   'P 1'
#
loop_
_entity.id
_entity.type
_entity.pdbx_description
1 polymer ?
#
loop_
_entity_poly.entity_id
_entity_poly.type
_entity_poly.pdbx_seq_one_letter_code
_entity_poly.pdbx_strand_id
1 'polypeptide(L)'
;MTLQYDEIGRRLKAFRLASGLSADEIAQRIGISRTALYRFEKGELAKIETLEKLSELLQVSMPTLLGVGMEYLASAVSYFERTRQLEETADQIIVLAGPISFLLASDQFEVVLEQVLRESIPDDVPHRDKTLADVDKIMEILHTRKQTYRRRRPSIVNLISTVQIERFLVNGMVGRADLSEAKRAKRLEMARQEIEHLADMIEEDSMGVQIGLVTDNLPHNGFQIFRQAERSTITISPFRLGEQPNIRVGVAMATSAPEALKLHENIVQEAWRTALKGNTAAEFLRGMLANRQKSLPPAARRRGPAK
;
A
#
# COMPACT_ATOMS: atom_id res chain seq x y z
N MET A 1 25.99 13.94 -4.31
CA MET A 1 25.28 12.88 -3.54
C MET A 1 25.67 13.06 -2.08
N THR A 2 24.84 13.76 -1.30
CA THR A 2 25.07 13.86 0.15
C THR A 2 24.53 12.57 0.77
N LEU A 3 25.38 11.77 1.43
CA LEU A 3 24.90 10.61 2.19
C LEU A 3 23.97 11.13 3.30
N GLN A 4 22.69 10.83 3.18
CA GLN A 4 21.68 11.11 4.21
C GLN A 4 21.66 9.92 5.17
N TYR A 5 22.35 10.07 6.30
CA TYR A 5 22.48 9.00 7.29
C TYR A 5 21.12 8.57 7.87
N ASP A 6 20.16 9.49 7.99
CA ASP A 6 18.77 9.23 8.35
C ASP A 6 18.11 8.21 7.40
N GLU A 7 18.41 8.30 6.12
CA GLU A 7 17.84 7.42 5.12
C GLU A 7 18.44 6.01 5.18
N ILE A 8 19.74 5.91 5.47
CA ILE A 8 20.40 4.64 5.74
C ILE A 8 19.77 3.97 6.97
N GLY A 9 19.55 4.74 8.03
CA GLY A 9 18.89 4.26 9.25
C GLY A 9 17.47 3.74 9.00
N ARG A 10 16.68 4.49 8.23
CA ARG A 10 15.32 4.10 7.81
C ARG A 10 15.29 2.78 7.04
N ARG A 11 16.22 2.60 6.09
CA ARG A 11 16.39 1.33 5.34
C ARG A 11 16.80 0.19 6.26
N LEU A 12 17.78 0.40 7.13
CA LEU A 12 18.20 -0.59 8.13
C LEU A 12 17.02 -1.07 8.97
N LYS A 13 16.18 -0.14 9.46
CA LYS A 13 14.98 -0.47 10.21
C LYS A 13 14.00 -1.33 9.39
N ALA A 14 13.74 -0.95 8.14
CA ALA A 14 12.84 -1.70 7.26
C ALA A 14 13.34 -3.13 7.01
N PHE A 15 14.64 -3.31 6.74
CA PHE A 15 15.24 -4.63 6.54
C PHE A 15 15.31 -5.47 7.81
N ARG A 16 15.58 -4.86 8.97
CA ARG A 16 15.47 -5.56 10.25
C ARG A 16 14.07 -6.13 10.46
N LEU A 17 13.03 -5.31 10.28
CA LEU A 17 11.65 -5.76 10.49
C LEU A 17 11.28 -6.94 9.58
N ALA A 18 11.75 -6.92 8.32
CA ALA A 18 11.57 -8.02 7.38
C ALA A 18 12.36 -9.29 7.71
N SER A 19 13.54 -9.16 8.33
CA SER A 19 14.34 -10.33 8.74
C SER A 19 13.61 -11.20 9.77
N GLY A 20 12.68 -10.61 10.53
CA GLY A 20 11.99 -11.25 11.64
C GLY A 20 12.83 -11.38 12.91
N LEU A 21 14.11 -10.96 12.87
CA LEU A 21 14.98 -10.93 14.03
C LEU A 21 14.61 -9.76 14.94
N SER A 22 14.67 -10.01 16.24
CA SER A 22 14.58 -8.96 17.26
C SER A 22 15.80 -8.05 17.20
N ALA A 23 15.65 -6.83 17.75
CA ALA A 23 16.77 -5.89 17.87
C ALA A 23 17.90 -6.47 18.72
N ASP A 24 17.58 -7.27 19.74
CA ASP A 24 18.55 -7.89 20.64
C ASP A 24 19.37 -8.98 19.92
N GLU A 25 18.73 -9.83 19.11
CA GLU A 25 19.41 -10.86 18.31
C GLU A 25 20.37 -10.24 17.30
N ILE A 26 19.95 -9.18 16.59
CA ILE A 26 20.83 -8.48 15.64
C ILE A 26 22.01 -7.85 16.38
N ALA A 27 21.74 -7.11 17.45
CA ALA A 27 22.79 -6.45 18.23
C ALA A 27 23.83 -7.45 18.74
N GLN A 28 23.39 -8.60 19.26
CA GLN A 28 24.26 -9.68 19.73
C GLN A 28 25.11 -10.28 18.59
N ARG A 29 24.52 -10.57 17.43
CA ARG A 29 25.24 -11.17 16.28
C ARG A 29 26.28 -10.22 15.69
N ILE A 30 26.02 -8.91 15.71
CA ILE A 30 26.92 -7.88 15.18
C ILE A 30 27.99 -7.47 16.21
N GLY A 31 27.74 -7.72 17.51
CA GLY A 31 28.62 -7.33 18.61
C GLY A 31 28.45 -5.86 19.01
N ILE A 32 27.22 -5.33 18.94
CA ILE A 32 26.87 -3.97 19.36
C ILE A 32 25.78 -4.00 20.44
N SER A 33 25.52 -2.87 21.10
CA SER A 33 24.38 -2.78 22.02
C SER A 33 23.07 -2.54 21.26
N ARG A 34 21.94 -2.95 21.86
CA ARG A 34 20.59 -2.63 21.35
C ARG A 34 20.40 -1.13 21.13
N THR A 35 20.90 -0.32 22.07
CA THR A 35 20.87 1.14 21.97
C THR A 35 21.66 1.65 20.77
N ALA A 36 22.85 1.08 20.48
CA ALA A 36 23.62 1.44 19.30
C ALA A 36 22.85 1.13 18.00
N LEU A 37 22.22 -0.05 17.92
CA LEU A 37 21.37 -0.40 16.77
C LEU A 37 20.25 0.64 16.55
N TYR A 38 19.54 1.03 17.60
CA TYR A 38 18.49 2.06 17.46
C TYR A 38 19.01 3.44 17.10
N ARG A 39 20.22 3.81 17.53
CA ARG A 39 20.88 5.05 17.10
C ARG A 39 21.17 5.00 15.60
N PHE A 40 21.66 3.87 15.09
CA PHE A 40 21.89 3.68 13.66
C PHE A 40 20.58 3.72 12.86
N GLU A 41 19.50 3.10 13.35
CA GLU A 41 18.17 3.17 12.72
C GLU A 41 17.60 4.59 12.69
N LYS A 42 18.04 5.47 13.59
CA LYS A 42 17.70 6.91 13.61
C LYS A 42 18.62 7.76 12.72
N GLY A 43 19.61 7.17 12.08
CA GLY A 43 20.56 7.85 11.21
C GLY A 43 21.77 8.46 11.91
N GLU A 44 22.10 7.99 13.11
CA GLU A 44 23.38 8.34 13.70
C GLU A 44 24.52 7.60 13.00
N LEU A 45 25.68 8.24 12.93
CA LEU A 45 26.81 7.78 12.13
C LEU A 45 27.33 6.41 12.64
N ALA A 46 27.22 5.40 11.78
CA ALA A 46 27.79 4.07 11.99
C ALA A 46 29.15 3.97 11.28
N LYS A 47 30.08 3.18 11.84
CA LYS A 47 31.31 2.82 11.13
C LYS A 47 30.97 1.96 9.91
N ILE A 48 31.72 2.12 8.82
CA ILE A 48 31.53 1.35 7.58
C ILE A 48 31.54 -0.17 7.87
N GLU A 49 32.49 -0.64 8.67
CA GLU A 49 32.57 -2.04 9.11
C GLU A 49 31.28 -2.54 9.81
N THR A 50 30.57 -1.66 10.53
CA THR A 50 29.30 -2.01 11.17
C THR A 50 28.17 -2.09 10.16
N LEU A 51 28.15 -1.17 9.19
CA LEU A 51 27.19 -1.21 8.08
C LEU A 51 27.40 -2.46 7.21
N GLU A 52 28.64 -2.85 6.95
CA GLU A 52 28.98 -4.07 6.21
C GLU A 52 28.45 -5.32 6.93
N LYS A 53 28.75 -5.47 8.22
CA LYS A 53 28.21 -6.59 9.03
C LYS A 53 26.67 -6.61 9.05
N LEU A 54 26.03 -5.45 9.17
CA LEU A 54 24.57 -5.35 9.11
C LEU A 54 24.03 -5.74 7.74
N SER A 55 24.71 -5.33 6.66
CA SER A 55 24.34 -5.67 5.28
C SER A 55 24.41 -7.18 5.04
N GLU A 56 25.47 -7.83 5.51
CA GLU A 56 25.66 -9.28 5.42
C GLU A 56 24.60 -10.03 6.23
N LEU A 57 24.39 -9.62 7.48
CA LEU A 57 23.40 -10.26 8.36
C LEU A 57 21.97 -10.12 7.82
N LEU A 58 21.63 -8.97 7.24
CA LEU A 58 20.32 -8.69 6.66
C LEU A 58 20.18 -9.19 5.21
N GLN A 59 21.25 -9.76 4.64
CA GLN A 59 21.31 -10.22 3.25
C GLN A 59 20.93 -9.14 2.23
N VAL A 60 21.43 -7.92 2.44
CA VAL A 60 21.21 -6.77 1.55
C VAL A 60 22.54 -6.21 1.08
N SER A 61 22.56 -5.67 -0.13
CA SER A 61 23.78 -5.06 -0.67
C SER A 61 24.07 -3.70 -0.01
N MET A 62 25.35 -3.36 0.11
CA MET A 62 25.77 -2.02 0.54
C MET A 62 25.17 -0.90 -0.33
N PRO A 63 25.17 -0.98 -1.68
CA PRO A 63 24.48 0.00 -2.52
C PRO A 63 23.00 0.20 -2.15
N THR A 64 22.26 -0.89 -1.88
CA THR A 64 20.86 -0.83 -1.45
C THR A 64 20.71 -0.09 -0.12
N LEU A 65 21.56 -0.37 0.89
CA LEU A 65 21.53 0.35 2.17
C LEU A 65 21.88 1.83 2.02
N LEU A 66 22.87 2.14 1.18
CA LEU A 66 23.29 3.50 0.90
C LEU A 66 22.28 4.28 0.03
N GLY A 67 21.30 3.60 -0.56
CA GLY A 67 20.30 4.21 -1.45
C GLY A 67 20.83 4.53 -2.84
N VAL A 68 21.88 3.82 -3.28
CA VAL A 68 22.44 3.96 -4.62
C VAL A 68 21.69 3.02 -5.57
N GLY A 69 21.00 3.60 -6.55
CA GLY A 69 20.26 2.86 -7.57
C GLY A 69 18.87 2.42 -7.09
N MET A 70 18.64 1.10 -7.06
CA MET A 70 17.37 0.49 -6.68
C MET A 70 17.45 -0.12 -5.28
N GLU A 71 16.47 0.21 -4.45
CA GLU A 71 16.18 -0.52 -3.23
C GLU A 71 15.32 -1.74 -3.57
N TYR A 72 15.72 -2.93 -3.12
CA TYR A 72 14.95 -4.17 -3.30
C TYR A 72 14.35 -4.59 -1.96
N LEU A 73 13.03 -4.71 -1.91
CA LEU A 73 12.26 -4.98 -0.70
C LEU A 73 11.63 -6.37 -0.86
N ALA A 74 12.26 -7.37 -0.25
CA ALA A 74 11.93 -8.78 -0.41
C ALA A 74 10.64 -9.24 0.32
N SER A 75 9.97 -8.36 1.06
CA SER A 75 8.77 -8.71 1.82
C SER A 75 7.75 -7.57 1.84
N ALA A 76 6.48 -7.91 2.05
CA ALA A 76 5.44 -6.92 2.25
C ALA A 76 5.69 -6.06 3.51
N VAL A 77 6.26 -6.65 4.57
CA VAL A 77 6.60 -5.93 5.81
C VAL A 77 7.62 -4.82 5.54
N SER A 78 8.75 -5.12 4.90
CA SER A 78 9.74 -4.09 4.56
C SER A 78 9.18 -3.08 3.57
N TYR A 79 8.38 -3.52 2.60
CA TYR A 79 7.73 -2.61 1.66
C TYR A 79 6.81 -1.61 2.35
N PHE A 80 5.85 -2.07 3.16
CA PHE A 80 4.91 -1.18 3.81
C PHE A 80 5.56 -0.29 4.87
N GLU A 81 6.57 -0.78 5.61
CA GLU A 81 7.35 0.09 6.52
C GLU A 81 8.08 1.17 5.71
N ARG A 82 8.65 0.80 4.58
CA ARG A 82 9.35 1.76 3.71
C ARG A 82 8.40 2.82 3.17
N THR A 83 7.23 2.40 2.70
CA THR A 83 6.14 3.30 2.28
C THR A 83 5.72 4.22 3.43
N ARG A 84 5.52 3.71 4.65
CA ARG A 84 5.19 4.51 5.84
C ARG A 84 6.24 5.60 6.09
N GLN A 85 7.52 5.28 6.00
CA GLN A 85 8.62 6.24 6.18
C GLN A 85 8.66 7.33 5.09
N LEU A 86 8.33 6.98 3.84
CA LEU A 86 8.26 7.94 2.74
C LEU A 86 7.05 8.87 2.88
N GLU A 87 5.90 8.32 3.28
CA GLU A 87 4.67 9.07 3.58
C GLU A 87 4.86 10.04 4.75
N GLU A 88 5.64 9.65 5.77
CA GLU A 88 5.93 10.48 6.94
C GLU A 88 6.57 11.82 6.61
N THR A 89 7.28 11.91 5.49
CA THR A 89 7.99 13.13 5.05
C THR A 89 7.44 13.72 3.75
N ALA A 90 6.54 13.04 3.03
CA ALA A 90 5.98 13.52 1.77
C ALA A 90 5.12 14.79 1.93
N ASP A 91 5.19 15.67 0.93
CA ASP A 91 4.31 16.83 0.76
C ASP A 91 3.19 16.52 -0.26
N GLN A 92 3.50 15.66 -1.23
CA GLN A 92 2.54 15.11 -2.18
C GLN A 92 2.80 13.62 -2.42
N ILE A 93 1.72 12.85 -2.54
CA ILE A 93 1.72 11.44 -2.87
C ILE A 93 0.91 11.25 -4.15
N ILE A 94 1.52 10.64 -5.16
CA ILE A 94 0.81 10.20 -6.36
C ILE A 94 0.64 8.70 -6.26
N VAL A 95 -0.59 8.22 -6.39
CA VAL A 95 -0.92 6.80 -6.32
C VAL A 95 -1.53 6.36 -7.64
N LEU A 96 -0.92 5.36 -8.26
CA LEU A 96 -1.45 4.65 -9.42
C LEU A 96 -1.42 3.17 -9.09
N ALA A 97 -2.40 2.71 -8.30
CA ALA A 97 -2.44 1.32 -7.84
C ALA A 97 -3.83 0.94 -7.30
N GLY A 98 -4.32 -0.23 -7.72
CA GLY A 98 -5.51 -0.87 -7.18
C GLY A 98 -6.82 -0.10 -7.38
N PRO A 99 -7.97 -0.74 -7.12
CA PRO A 99 -9.27 -0.06 -7.17
C PRO A 99 -9.44 0.95 -6.04
N ILE A 100 -8.70 0.81 -4.93
CA ILE A 100 -8.82 1.61 -3.71
C ILE A 100 -7.43 2.06 -3.24
N SER A 101 -7.25 3.35 -2.96
CA SER A 101 -6.06 3.86 -2.28
C SER A 101 -6.23 3.73 -0.76
N PHE A 102 -5.33 3.00 -0.10
CA PHE A 102 -5.45 2.68 1.32
C PHE A 102 -5.56 3.93 2.22
N LEU A 103 -4.82 5.01 1.93
CA LEU A 103 -4.87 6.23 2.75
C LEU A 103 -6.22 6.96 2.64
N LEU A 104 -6.93 6.78 1.52
CA LEU A 104 -8.24 7.36 1.27
C LEU A 104 -9.39 6.39 1.62
N ALA A 105 -9.07 5.13 1.94
CA ALA A 105 -10.06 4.11 2.22
C ALA A 105 -10.81 4.35 3.53
N SER A 106 -12.05 3.87 3.59
CA SER A 106 -12.91 4.01 4.78
C SER A 106 -12.31 3.31 6.01
N ASP A 107 -12.80 3.63 7.21
CA ASP A 107 -12.42 2.88 8.42
C ASP A 107 -12.92 1.44 8.40
N GLN A 108 -14.07 1.22 7.77
CA GLN A 108 -14.61 -0.12 7.61
C GLN A 108 -13.73 -1.00 6.71
N PHE A 109 -13.07 -0.41 5.70
CA PHE A 109 -12.11 -1.12 4.86
C PHE A 109 -10.93 -1.66 5.67
N GLU A 110 -10.33 -0.84 6.53
CA GLU A 110 -9.18 -1.22 7.36
C GLU A 110 -9.52 -2.37 8.32
N VAL A 111 -10.69 -2.30 8.98
CA VAL A 111 -11.18 -3.37 9.87
C VAL A 111 -11.35 -4.70 9.14
N VAL A 112 -11.81 -4.66 7.89
CA VAL A 112 -12.05 -5.85 7.07
C VAL A 112 -10.76 -6.40 6.48
N LEU A 113 -9.81 -5.53 6.17
CA LEU A 113 -8.57 -5.87 5.49
C LEU A 113 -7.79 -6.94 6.25
N GLU A 114 -7.69 -6.85 7.58
CA GLU A 114 -6.98 -7.87 8.38
C GLU A 114 -7.56 -9.27 8.14
N GLN A 115 -8.89 -9.40 8.18
CA GLN A 115 -9.56 -10.68 7.95
C GLN A 115 -9.27 -11.20 6.54
N VAL A 116 -9.34 -10.32 5.54
CA VAL A 116 -9.08 -10.65 4.13
C VAL A 116 -7.64 -11.10 3.92
N LEU A 117 -6.67 -10.43 4.56
CA LEU A 117 -5.27 -10.82 4.51
C LEU A 117 -5.05 -12.20 5.14
N ARG A 118 -5.61 -12.47 6.32
CA ARG A 118 -5.53 -13.80 6.96
C ARG A 118 -6.21 -14.89 6.13
N GLU A 119 -7.39 -14.62 5.58
CA GLU A 119 -8.13 -15.53 4.71
C GLU A 119 -7.34 -15.89 3.43
N SER A 120 -6.47 -15.01 2.97
CA SER A 120 -5.68 -15.21 1.74
C SER A 120 -4.46 -16.12 1.90
N ILE A 121 -4.10 -16.48 3.13
CA ILE A 121 -2.96 -17.34 3.41
C ILE A 121 -3.42 -18.81 3.31
N PRO A 122 -2.87 -19.60 2.36
CA PRO A 122 -3.21 -21.01 2.25
C PRO A 122 -2.87 -21.78 3.52
N ASP A 123 -3.66 -22.81 3.84
CA ASP A 123 -3.47 -23.61 5.06
C ASP A 123 -2.20 -24.48 5.03
N ASP A 124 -1.73 -24.84 3.83
CA ASP A 124 -0.58 -25.70 3.57
C ASP A 124 0.73 -24.93 3.32
N VAL A 125 0.71 -23.60 3.47
CA VAL A 125 1.89 -22.78 3.18
C VAL A 125 3.02 -23.03 4.19
N PRO A 126 4.28 -23.16 3.73
CA PRO A 126 5.43 -23.22 4.64
C PRO A 126 5.49 -21.99 5.55
N HIS A 127 5.84 -22.20 6.82
CA HIS A 127 5.96 -21.14 7.83
C HIS A 127 4.70 -20.26 7.95
N ARG A 128 3.52 -20.88 7.91
CA ARG A 128 2.22 -20.20 8.04
C ARG A 128 2.13 -19.29 9.25
N ASP A 129 2.61 -19.74 10.42
CA ASP A 129 2.58 -18.93 11.65
C ASP A 129 3.40 -17.63 11.51
N LYS A 130 4.56 -17.70 10.85
CA LYS A 130 5.34 -16.49 10.52
C LYS A 130 4.56 -15.58 9.58
N THR A 131 3.91 -16.14 8.56
CA THR A 131 3.12 -15.36 7.59
C THR A 131 1.94 -14.65 8.28
N LEU A 132 1.29 -15.32 9.25
CA LEU A 132 0.23 -14.73 10.06
C LEU A 132 0.77 -13.62 10.98
N ALA A 133 1.92 -13.82 11.61
CA ALA A 133 2.57 -12.77 12.40
C ALA A 133 3.00 -11.57 11.54
N ASP A 134 3.37 -11.80 10.27
CA ASP A 134 3.65 -10.72 9.34
C ASP A 134 2.39 -9.93 8.96
N VAL A 135 1.19 -10.55 8.94
CA VAL A 135 -0.09 -9.81 8.82
C VAL A 135 -0.25 -8.83 9.98
N ASP A 136 0.04 -9.25 11.21
CA ASP A 136 -0.09 -8.39 12.40
C ASP A 136 0.80 -7.15 12.28
N LYS A 137 2.08 -7.35 11.89
CA LYS A 137 3.02 -6.25 11.65
C LYS A 137 2.57 -5.34 10.52
N ILE A 138 2.06 -5.90 9.43
CA ILE A 138 1.54 -5.12 8.30
C ILE A 138 0.38 -4.26 8.79
N MET A 139 -0.58 -4.82 9.53
CA MET A 139 -1.72 -4.05 10.04
C MET A 139 -1.29 -2.93 11.00
N GLU A 140 -0.29 -3.14 11.86
CA GLU A 140 0.29 -2.10 12.72
C GLU A 140 0.90 -0.95 11.89
N ILE A 141 1.67 -1.29 10.86
CA ILE A 141 2.25 -0.33 9.92
C ILE A 141 1.14 0.44 9.20
N LEU A 142 0.15 -0.26 8.64
CA LEU A 142 -0.97 0.32 7.91
C LEU A 142 -1.79 1.28 8.79
N HIS A 143 -2.05 0.90 10.04
CA HIS A 143 -2.72 1.77 11.00
C HIS A 143 -1.94 3.07 11.22
N THR A 144 -0.63 2.96 11.43
CA THR A 144 0.27 4.12 11.61
C THR A 144 0.29 5.03 10.37
N ARG A 145 0.25 4.46 9.17
CA ARG A 145 0.16 5.20 7.90
C ARG A 145 -1.09 6.07 7.85
N LYS A 146 -2.26 5.49 8.16
CA LYS A 146 -3.54 6.19 8.14
C LYS A 146 -3.62 7.30 9.20
N GLN A 147 -3.13 7.04 10.41
CA GLN A 147 -3.03 8.06 11.47
C GLN A 147 -2.11 9.23 11.05
N THR A 148 -0.97 8.92 10.45
CA THR A 148 -0.01 9.92 9.97
C THR A 148 -0.63 10.79 8.87
N TYR A 149 -1.32 10.17 7.90
CA TYR A 149 -2.04 10.89 6.87
C TYR A 149 -3.11 11.82 7.45
N ARG A 150 -3.94 11.34 8.40
CA ARG A 150 -4.97 12.16 9.06
C ARG A 150 -4.41 13.40 9.75
N ARG A 151 -3.22 13.27 10.36
CA ARG A 151 -2.53 14.36 11.05
C ARG A 151 -1.86 15.35 10.10
N ARG A 152 -1.13 14.85 9.10
CA ARG A 152 -0.31 15.68 8.20
C ARG A 152 -1.05 16.19 6.97
N ARG A 153 -2.02 15.41 6.47
CA ARG A 153 -2.78 15.63 5.23
C ARG A 153 -1.91 16.09 4.04
N PRO A 154 -0.85 15.35 3.68
CA PRO A 154 -0.15 15.63 2.42
C PRO A 154 -1.13 15.52 1.24
N SER A 155 -0.86 16.27 0.17
CA SER A 155 -1.73 16.20 -1.00
C SER A 155 -1.67 14.82 -1.65
N ILE A 156 -2.80 14.29 -2.11
CA ILE A 156 -2.88 13.00 -2.80
C ILE A 156 -3.46 13.21 -4.19
N VAL A 157 -2.75 12.72 -5.20
CA VAL A 157 -3.27 12.52 -6.55
C VAL A 157 -3.45 11.02 -6.75
N ASN A 158 -4.69 10.57 -6.92
CA ASN A 158 -5.01 9.15 -7.08
C ASN A 158 -5.59 8.89 -8.48
N LEU A 159 -4.95 7.99 -9.23
CA LEU A 159 -5.41 7.51 -10.53
C LEU A 159 -5.88 6.06 -10.40
N ILE A 160 -7.17 5.85 -10.64
CA ILE A 160 -7.82 4.55 -10.46
C ILE A 160 -8.38 4.06 -11.79
N SER A 161 -8.10 2.80 -12.14
CA SER A 161 -8.69 2.18 -13.32
C SER A 161 -10.15 1.79 -13.08
N THR A 162 -11.04 2.23 -13.97
CA THR A 162 -12.46 1.84 -13.94
C THR A 162 -12.67 0.34 -14.10
N VAL A 163 -11.82 -0.35 -14.87
CA VAL A 163 -11.83 -1.82 -15.00
C VAL A 163 -11.51 -2.51 -13.68
N GLN A 164 -10.59 -1.95 -12.89
CA GLN A 164 -10.28 -2.48 -11.56
C GLN A 164 -11.43 -2.24 -10.59
N ILE A 165 -12.11 -1.08 -10.65
CA ILE A 165 -13.32 -0.81 -9.85
C ILE A 165 -14.43 -1.80 -10.21
N GLU A 166 -14.63 -2.10 -11.49
CA GLU A 166 -15.64 -3.06 -11.92
C GLU A 166 -15.35 -4.46 -11.37
N ARG A 167 -14.10 -4.94 -11.48
CA ARG A 167 -13.68 -6.22 -10.89
C ARG A 167 -13.85 -6.24 -9.37
N PHE A 168 -13.45 -5.16 -8.71
CA PHE A 168 -13.58 -4.99 -7.27
C PHE A 168 -15.02 -5.08 -6.81
N LEU A 169 -15.93 -4.43 -7.55
CA LEU A 169 -17.34 -4.60 -7.35
C LEU A 169 -17.67 -6.08 -7.54
N VAL A 170 -17.49 -6.67 -8.73
CA VAL A 170 -17.89 -8.06 -9.06
C VAL A 170 -17.43 -9.10 -8.03
N ASN A 171 -16.18 -9.03 -7.58
CA ASN A 171 -15.56 -10.03 -6.72
C ASN A 171 -15.70 -9.70 -5.22
N GLY A 172 -15.71 -8.43 -4.86
CA GLY A 172 -15.73 -7.95 -3.48
C GLY A 172 -14.38 -8.08 -2.76
N MET A 173 -14.38 -7.70 -1.49
CA MET A 173 -13.22 -7.82 -0.58
C MET A 173 -13.03 -9.27 -0.12
N VAL A 174 -12.47 -10.13 -0.97
CA VAL A 174 -12.30 -11.56 -0.68
C VAL A 174 -10.83 -11.95 -0.61
N GLY A 175 -10.45 -12.70 0.43
CA GLY A 175 -9.10 -13.25 0.57
C GLY A 175 -8.89 -14.55 -0.19
N ARG A 176 -9.95 -15.35 -0.36
CA ARG A 176 -9.96 -16.65 -1.04
C ARG A 176 -11.30 -16.89 -1.75
N ALA A 177 -11.33 -17.83 -2.71
CA ALA A 177 -12.49 -18.05 -3.56
C ALA A 177 -13.62 -18.85 -2.90
N ASP A 178 -13.29 -19.72 -1.94
CA ASP A 178 -14.18 -20.70 -1.30
C ASP A 178 -14.94 -20.13 -0.09
N LEU A 179 -15.36 -18.87 -0.15
CA LEU A 179 -16.19 -18.27 0.90
C LEU A 179 -17.64 -18.73 0.80
N SER A 180 -18.28 -18.98 1.95
CA SER A 180 -19.73 -19.21 2.04
C SER A 180 -20.50 -18.06 1.38
N GLU A 181 -21.66 -18.35 0.78
CA GLU A 181 -22.50 -17.33 0.11
C GLU A 181 -22.82 -16.12 1.00
N ALA A 182 -23.10 -16.34 2.29
CA ALA A 182 -23.37 -15.28 3.25
C ALA A 182 -22.17 -14.33 3.45
N LYS A 183 -20.95 -14.88 3.62
CA LYS A 183 -19.72 -14.08 3.71
C LYS A 183 -19.47 -13.35 2.40
N ARG A 184 -19.63 -14.02 1.25
CA ARG A 184 -19.45 -13.40 -0.06
C ARG A 184 -20.39 -12.22 -0.25
N ALA A 185 -21.67 -12.37 0.05
CA ALA A 185 -22.64 -11.27 -0.01
C ALA A 185 -22.23 -10.07 0.85
N LYS A 186 -21.73 -10.32 2.08
CA LYS A 186 -21.19 -9.26 2.94
C LYS A 186 -19.96 -8.56 2.34
N ARG A 187 -19.03 -9.31 1.74
CA ARG A 187 -17.82 -8.74 1.09
C ARG A 187 -18.16 -7.93 -0.18
N LEU A 188 -19.21 -8.32 -0.91
CA LEU A 188 -19.73 -7.54 -2.04
C LEU A 188 -20.34 -6.22 -1.58
N GLU A 189 -21.13 -6.26 -0.52
CA GLU A 189 -21.74 -5.06 0.07
C GLU A 189 -20.68 -4.10 0.61
N MET A 190 -19.62 -4.62 1.22
CA MET A 190 -18.47 -3.81 1.65
C MET A 190 -17.76 -3.14 0.47
N ALA A 191 -17.53 -3.85 -0.62
CA ALA A 191 -16.93 -3.25 -1.82
C ALA A 191 -17.84 -2.16 -2.43
N ARG A 192 -19.17 -2.36 -2.38
CA ARG A 192 -20.15 -1.36 -2.80
C ARG A 192 -20.04 -0.08 -1.96
N GLN A 193 -20.05 -0.22 -0.63
CA GLN A 193 -19.90 0.88 0.32
C GLN A 193 -18.58 1.62 0.15
N GLU A 194 -17.50 0.92 -0.17
CA GLU A 194 -16.20 1.55 -0.38
C GLU A 194 -16.17 2.41 -1.66
N ILE A 195 -16.86 1.97 -2.72
CA ILE A 195 -17.00 2.77 -3.94
C ILE A 195 -17.99 3.92 -3.75
N GLU A 196 -19.00 3.78 -2.88
CA GLU A 196 -19.83 4.90 -2.44
C GLU A 196 -19.00 5.95 -1.71
N HIS A 197 -18.18 5.54 -0.73
CA HIS A 197 -17.25 6.41 -0.01
C HIS A 197 -16.29 7.14 -0.96
N LEU A 198 -15.78 6.45 -1.99
CA LEU A 198 -14.94 7.08 -3.02
C LEU A 198 -15.71 8.13 -3.83
N ALA A 199 -16.96 7.86 -4.20
CA ALA A 199 -17.80 8.83 -4.92
C ALA A 199 -18.14 10.05 -4.05
N ASP A 200 -18.50 9.83 -2.78
CA ASP A 200 -18.75 10.89 -1.80
C ASP A 200 -17.51 11.81 -1.69
N MET A 201 -16.31 11.23 -1.58
CA MET A 201 -15.06 12.00 -1.50
C MET A 201 -14.78 12.86 -2.73
N ILE A 202 -15.16 12.39 -3.92
CA ILE A 202 -15.04 13.17 -5.18
C ILE A 202 -16.04 14.33 -5.19
N GLU A 203 -17.26 14.10 -4.73
CA GLU A 203 -18.34 15.11 -4.68
C GLU A 203 -18.05 16.19 -3.63
N GLU A 204 -17.47 15.82 -2.50
CA GLU A 204 -17.09 16.74 -1.42
C GLU A 204 -15.92 17.67 -1.78
N ASP A 205 -15.22 17.42 -2.90
CA ASP A 205 -14.02 18.16 -3.35
C ASP A 205 -13.03 18.38 -2.19
N SER A 206 -12.67 17.28 -1.52
CA SER A 206 -11.79 17.29 -0.35
C SER A 206 -10.47 18.01 -0.65
N MET A 207 -10.24 19.15 0.01
CA MET A 207 -9.01 19.94 -0.17
C MET A 207 -7.75 19.07 -0.04
N GLY A 208 -6.91 19.10 -1.09
CA GLY A 208 -5.66 18.36 -1.15
C GLY A 208 -5.80 16.93 -1.66
N VAL A 209 -7.00 16.44 -1.98
CA VAL A 209 -7.23 15.13 -2.60
C VAL A 209 -7.77 15.31 -4.01
N GLN A 210 -7.10 14.72 -4.99
CA GLN A 210 -7.51 14.75 -6.39
C GLN A 210 -7.62 13.32 -6.91
N ILE A 211 -8.81 12.92 -7.36
CA ILE A 211 -9.07 11.57 -7.86
C ILE A 211 -9.42 11.64 -9.35
N GLY A 212 -8.73 10.84 -10.15
CA GLY A 212 -8.98 10.65 -11.57
C GLY A 212 -9.34 9.20 -11.88
N LEU A 213 -10.45 9.00 -12.58
CA LEU A 213 -10.86 7.67 -13.06
C LEU A 213 -10.38 7.47 -14.49
N VAL A 214 -9.51 6.49 -14.68
CA VAL A 214 -8.93 6.15 -15.98
C VAL A 214 -9.81 5.09 -16.64
N THR A 215 -10.40 5.43 -17.78
CA THR A 215 -11.22 4.53 -18.60
C THR A 215 -10.39 3.66 -19.55
N ASP A 216 -9.12 4.03 -19.77
CA ASP A 216 -8.16 3.24 -20.52
C ASP A 216 -7.36 2.29 -19.61
N ASN A 217 -6.45 1.52 -20.21
CA ASN A 217 -5.58 0.60 -19.51
C ASN A 217 -4.54 1.33 -18.67
N LEU A 218 -4.47 0.97 -17.39
CA LEU A 218 -3.33 1.29 -16.53
C LEU A 218 -2.36 0.10 -16.50
N PRO A 219 -1.07 0.34 -16.24
CA PRO A 219 -0.12 -0.71 -15.93
C PRO A 219 -0.66 -1.64 -14.83
N HIS A 220 -0.46 -2.94 -15.01
CA HIS A 220 -0.90 -3.94 -14.02
C HIS A 220 -0.11 -3.81 -12.71
N ASN A 221 1.15 -3.38 -12.80
CA ASN A 221 1.97 -3.06 -11.64
C ASN A 221 1.69 -1.63 -11.22
N GLY A 222 1.11 -1.48 -10.04
CA GLY A 222 0.92 -0.16 -9.45
C GLY A 222 2.23 0.45 -8.97
N PHE A 223 2.29 1.77 -8.97
CA PHE A 223 3.39 2.52 -8.40
C PHE A 223 2.91 3.73 -7.62
N GLN A 224 3.78 4.24 -6.76
CA GLN A 224 3.54 5.45 -5.98
C GLN A 224 4.74 6.38 -6.10
N ILE A 225 4.50 7.68 -6.24
CA ILE A 225 5.55 8.71 -6.22
C ILE A 225 5.35 9.55 -4.97
N PHE A 226 6.37 9.64 -4.14
CA PHE A 226 6.42 10.46 -2.94
C PHE A 226 7.28 11.68 -3.24
N ARG A 227 6.67 12.87 -3.28
CA ARG A 227 7.39 14.13 -3.51
C ARG A 227 7.65 14.83 -2.18
N GLN A 228 8.88 15.33 -2.03
CA GLN A 228 9.38 16.13 -0.92
C GLN A 228 10.10 17.35 -1.49
N ALA A 229 10.32 18.38 -0.68
CA ALA A 229 10.97 19.62 -1.11
C ALA A 229 12.26 19.43 -1.95
N GLU A 230 13.12 18.47 -1.59
CA GLU A 230 14.43 18.27 -2.22
C GLU A 230 14.55 16.98 -3.04
N ARG A 231 13.58 16.07 -2.95
CA ARG A 231 13.67 14.76 -3.60
C ARG A 231 12.30 14.14 -3.84
N SER A 232 12.26 13.27 -4.85
CA SER A 232 11.13 12.38 -5.07
C SER A 232 11.61 10.94 -5.06
N THR A 233 10.75 10.04 -4.58
CA THR A 233 11.01 8.60 -4.60
C THR A 233 9.82 7.91 -5.22
N ILE A 234 10.08 7.03 -6.19
CA ILE A 234 9.07 6.12 -6.71
C ILE A 234 9.19 4.77 -6.02
N THR A 235 8.05 4.14 -5.75
CA THR A 235 7.96 2.75 -5.34
C THR A 235 7.07 1.95 -6.29
N ILE A 236 7.47 0.72 -6.60
CA ILE A 236 6.72 -0.22 -7.44
C ILE A 236 6.58 -1.50 -6.63
N SER A 237 5.37 -2.05 -6.54
CA SER A 237 5.13 -3.18 -5.64
C SER A 237 4.21 -4.25 -6.25
N PRO A 238 4.60 -5.53 -6.15
CA PRO A 238 3.69 -6.65 -6.42
C PRO A 238 2.75 -6.92 -5.24
N PHE A 239 3.00 -6.31 -4.07
CA PHE A 239 2.20 -6.48 -2.88
C PHE A 239 0.92 -5.64 -2.98
N ARG A 240 -0.22 -6.27 -2.77
CA ARG A 240 -1.54 -5.68 -2.96
C ARG A 240 -2.39 -5.84 -1.71
N LEU A 241 -3.10 -4.77 -1.37
CA LEU A 241 -4.16 -4.74 -0.37
C LEU A 241 -5.51 -4.74 -1.08
N GLY A 242 -6.52 -5.35 -0.48
CA GLY A 242 -7.88 -5.35 -1.02
C GLY A 242 -8.25 -6.65 -1.75
N GLU A 243 -8.79 -6.53 -2.96
CA GLU A 243 -9.18 -7.69 -3.80
C GLU A 243 -7.95 -8.47 -4.28
N GLN A 244 -8.01 -9.80 -4.13
CA GLN A 244 -6.90 -10.71 -4.43
C GLN A 244 -5.59 -10.23 -3.77
N PRO A 245 -5.58 -10.14 -2.43
CA PRO A 245 -4.44 -9.60 -1.71
C PRO A 245 -3.20 -10.45 -1.97
N ASN A 246 -2.06 -9.77 -2.01
CA ASN A 246 -0.77 -10.43 -2.11
C ASN A 246 0.19 -9.76 -1.14
N ILE A 247 0.57 -10.48 -0.09
CA ILE A 247 1.58 -10.02 0.87
C ILE A 247 2.76 -10.99 0.98
N ARG A 248 2.80 -12.04 0.14
CA ARG A 248 3.78 -13.14 0.28
C ARG A 248 4.74 -13.25 -0.88
N VAL A 249 4.29 -13.00 -2.12
CA VAL A 249 5.06 -13.34 -3.33
C VAL A 249 5.43 -12.09 -4.09
N GLY A 250 6.73 -11.87 -4.27
CA GLY A 250 7.28 -10.83 -5.13
C GLY A 250 8.34 -9.99 -4.43
N VAL A 251 8.94 -9.08 -5.18
CA VAL A 251 9.94 -8.12 -4.71
C VAL A 251 9.44 -6.73 -5.07
N ALA A 252 9.28 -5.87 -4.06
CA ALA A 252 8.98 -4.47 -4.29
C ALA A 252 10.29 -3.70 -4.50
N MET A 253 10.18 -2.55 -5.14
CA MET A 253 11.32 -1.72 -5.51
C MET A 253 11.07 -0.27 -5.14
N ALA A 254 12.13 0.45 -4.76
CA ALA A 254 12.09 1.89 -4.58
C ALA A 254 13.33 2.56 -5.18
N THR A 255 13.18 3.75 -5.76
CA THR A 255 14.32 4.52 -6.28
C THR A 255 14.01 6.02 -6.34
N SER A 256 15.07 6.82 -6.25
CA SER A 256 15.05 8.26 -6.49
C SER A 256 15.80 8.63 -7.78
N ALA A 257 16.04 7.66 -8.67
CA ALA A 257 16.70 7.89 -9.95
C ALA A 257 15.90 8.89 -10.81
N PRO A 258 16.49 10.01 -11.28
CA PRO A 258 15.79 11.04 -12.04
C PRO A 258 15.12 10.52 -13.31
N GLU A 259 15.76 9.59 -14.02
CA GLU A 259 15.22 8.97 -15.23
C GLU A 259 13.97 8.13 -14.95
N ALA A 260 13.96 7.36 -13.85
CA ALA A 260 12.81 6.57 -13.45
C ALA A 260 11.65 7.47 -13.06
N LEU A 261 11.92 8.53 -12.29
CA LEU A 261 10.92 9.53 -11.91
C LEU A 261 10.31 10.19 -13.14
N LYS A 262 11.14 10.72 -14.05
CA LYS A 262 10.68 11.42 -15.25
C LYS A 262 9.76 10.54 -16.11
N LEU A 263 10.14 9.28 -16.34
CA LEU A 263 9.35 8.34 -17.15
C LEU A 263 7.98 8.04 -16.51
N HIS A 264 7.94 7.82 -15.20
CA HIS A 264 6.68 7.54 -14.50
C HIS A 264 5.81 8.78 -14.33
N GLU A 265 6.40 9.96 -14.15
CA GLU A 265 5.67 11.23 -14.13
C GLU A 265 4.99 11.50 -15.48
N ASN A 266 5.64 11.19 -16.60
CA ASN A 266 5.02 11.29 -17.93
C ASN A 266 3.78 10.38 -18.04
N ILE A 267 3.87 9.14 -17.55
CA ILE A 267 2.72 8.21 -17.52
C ILE A 267 1.59 8.79 -16.68
N VAL A 268 1.89 9.34 -15.50
CA VAL A 268 0.88 9.99 -14.64
C VAL A 268 0.23 11.16 -15.35
N GLN A 269 1.01 12.03 -16.00
CA GLN A 269 0.48 13.20 -16.71
C GLN A 269 -0.44 12.80 -17.86
N GLU A 270 -0.06 11.78 -18.63
CA GLU A 270 -0.86 11.27 -19.74
C GLU A 270 -2.17 10.65 -19.25
N ALA A 271 -2.11 9.78 -18.24
CA ALA A 271 -3.29 9.17 -17.62
C ALA A 271 -4.20 10.23 -16.97
N TRP A 272 -3.61 11.22 -16.31
CA TRP A 272 -4.35 12.33 -15.71
C TRP A 272 -5.08 13.15 -16.78
N ARG A 273 -4.46 13.41 -17.93
CA ARG A 273 -5.08 14.19 -19.02
C ARG A 273 -6.40 13.59 -19.49
N THR A 274 -6.48 12.26 -19.62
CA THR A 274 -7.65 11.54 -20.16
C THR A 274 -8.63 11.05 -19.10
N ALA A 275 -8.25 11.06 -17.82
CA ALA A 275 -9.11 10.61 -16.73
C ALA A 275 -10.38 11.45 -16.56
N LEU A 276 -11.49 10.81 -16.17
CA LEU A 276 -12.68 11.49 -15.64
C LEU A 276 -12.35 12.08 -14.27
N LYS A 277 -12.86 13.28 -13.96
CA LYS A 277 -12.56 14.02 -12.72
C LYS A 277 -13.81 14.75 -12.21
N GLY A 278 -13.79 15.14 -10.94
CA GLY A 278 -14.89 15.89 -10.30
C GLY A 278 -16.24 15.19 -10.46
N ASN A 279 -17.31 15.98 -10.63
CA ASN A 279 -18.68 15.46 -10.71
C ASN A 279 -18.86 14.37 -11.78
N THR A 280 -18.22 14.49 -12.95
CA THR A 280 -18.31 13.47 -13.99
C THR A 280 -17.74 12.12 -13.53
N ALA A 281 -16.67 12.12 -12.73
CA ALA A 281 -16.13 10.90 -12.14
C ALA A 281 -17.08 10.31 -11.10
N ALA A 282 -17.65 11.16 -10.22
CA ALA A 282 -18.61 10.71 -9.22
C ALA A 282 -19.86 10.09 -9.87
N GLU A 283 -20.48 10.77 -10.83
CA GLU A 283 -21.62 10.27 -11.61
C GLU A 283 -21.32 8.93 -12.28
N PHE A 284 -20.12 8.76 -12.81
CA PHE A 284 -19.67 7.50 -13.40
C PHE A 284 -19.67 6.36 -12.37
N LEU A 285 -19.10 6.59 -11.17
CA LEU A 285 -19.11 5.59 -10.08
C LEU A 285 -20.54 5.25 -9.62
N ARG A 286 -21.40 6.26 -9.43
CA ARG A 286 -22.81 6.05 -9.08
C ARG A 286 -23.54 5.22 -10.15
N GLY A 287 -23.24 5.47 -11.42
CA GLY A 287 -23.75 4.70 -12.56
C GLY A 287 -23.33 3.23 -12.50
N MET A 288 -22.05 2.95 -12.21
CA MET A 288 -21.55 1.57 -12.02
C MET A 288 -22.28 0.86 -10.88
N LEU A 289 -22.47 1.53 -9.75
CA LEU A 289 -23.18 1.00 -8.59
C LEU A 289 -24.65 0.68 -8.92
N ALA A 290 -25.35 1.58 -9.62
CA ALA A 290 -26.74 1.40 -10.00
C ALA A 290 -26.95 0.28 -11.02
N ASN A 291 -26.08 0.18 -12.04
CA ASN A 291 -26.15 -0.88 -13.05
C ASN A 291 -25.95 -2.27 -12.43
N ARG A 292 -25.08 -2.36 -11.44
CA ARG A 292 -24.88 -3.59 -10.69
C ARG A 292 -26.09 -3.99 -9.83
N GLN A 293 -26.78 -3.01 -9.26
CA GLN A 293 -28.00 -3.30 -8.50
C GLN A 293 -29.09 -3.92 -9.38
N LYS A 294 -29.12 -3.58 -10.67
CA LYS A 294 -30.06 -4.15 -11.66
C LYS A 294 -29.69 -5.56 -12.11
N SER A 295 -28.40 -5.95 -12.07
CA SER A 295 -27.92 -7.28 -12.50
C SER A 295 -27.94 -8.34 -11.40
N LEU A 296 -28.20 -7.96 -10.14
CA LEU A 296 -28.39 -8.90 -9.03
C LEU A 296 -29.75 -9.62 -9.14
N PRO A 297 -29.81 -10.97 -9.03
CA PRO A 297 -31.07 -11.71 -9.07
C PRO A 297 -32.00 -11.28 -7.92
N PRO A 298 -33.34 -11.35 -8.11
CA PRO A 298 -34.33 -10.82 -7.16
C PRO A 298 -34.45 -11.71 -5.91
N ALA A 299 -33.47 -11.64 -5.01
CA ALA A 299 -33.48 -12.31 -3.71
C ALA A 299 -32.92 -11.39 -2.60
N ALA A 300 -33.30 -10.11 -2.62
CA ALA A 300 -33.05 -9.18 -1.51
C ALA A 300 -34.07 -8.02 -1.45
N ARG A 301 -35.15 -8.07 -2.23
CA ARG A 301 -36.29 -7.16 -2.05
C ARG A 301 -37.13 -7.68 -0.90
N ARG A 302 -36.79 -7.19 0.31
CA ARG A 302 -37.54 -7.28 1.57
C ARG A 302 -38.97 -7.81 1.38
N ARG A 303 -39.21 -9.07 1.77
CA ARG A 303 -40.56 -9.45 2.22
C ARG A 303 -40.75 -8.84 3.60
N GLY A 304 -41.51 -7.75 3.66
CA GLY A 304 -42.06 -7.28 4.94
C GLY A 304 -42.92 -8.37 5.57
N PRO A 305 -43.10 -8.36 6.90
CA PRO A 305 -43.87 -9.39 7.57
C PRO A 305 -45.33 -9.28 7.10
N ALA A 306 -45.85 -10.36 6.50
CA ALA A 306 -47.28 -10.51 6.30
C ALA A 306 -47.91 -10.78 7.67
N LYS A 307 -49.02 -10.08 7.92
CA LYS A 307 -49.85 -10.12 9.13
C LYS A 307 -50.22 -11.52 9.60
#